data_AF-A0A522PKR3-F1
#
_entry.id   AF-A0A522PKR3-F1
#
_cell.length_a   1.000
_cell.length_b   1.000
_cell.length_c   1.000
_cell.angle_alpha   90.00
_cell.angle_beta   90.00
_cell.angle_gamma   90.00
#
_symmetry.space_group_name_H-M   'P 1'
#
loop_
_entity.id
_entity.type
_entity.pdbx_description
1 polymer ?
#
loop_
_entity_poly.entity_id
_entity_poly.type
_entity_poly.pdbx_seq_one_letter_code
_entity_poly.pdbx_strand_id
1 'polypeptide(L)'
;MPIAEKNRRAQVALEAFRRLAERWKLRIEDQEVLLATPRRTLYHWAERPESARPDRDKLERISYLLGILGGLAAVYGDNVRADEWLRRPNDAFGGQAPLERMLQGNVGDLAAVRAYVDRFAHVGW
;
A
#
# COMPACT_ATOMS: atom_id res chain seq x y z
N MET A 1 -16.02 13.04 15.42
CA MET A 1 -14.87 12.22 15.89
C MET A 1 -13.84 13.15 16.53
N PRO A 2 -13.33 12.87 17.74
CA PRO A 2 -12.36 13.75 18.41
C PRO A 2 -11.04 13.89 17.63
N ILE A 3 -10.39 15.06 17.72
CA ILE A 3 -9.11 15.36 17.02
C ILE A 3 -8.00 14.37 17.42
N ALA A 4 -7.93 13.98 18.69
CA ALA A 4 -6.95 13.03 19.20
C ALA A 4 -7.07 11.64 18.54
N GLU A 5 -8.31 11.16 18.34
CA GLU A 5 -8.59 9.88 17.68
C GLU A 5 -8.22 9.92 16.19
N LYS A 6 -8.45 11.06 15.52
CA LYS A 6 -8.06 11.25 14.11
C LYS A 6 -6.55 11.20 13.94
N ASN A 7 -5.82 11.86 14.84
CA ASN A 7 -4.35 11.88 14.83
C ASN A 7 -3.78 10.48 15.09
N ARG A 8 -4.37 9.73 16.02
CA ARG A 8 -3.94 8.35 16.31
C ARG A 8 -4.12 7.42 15.12
N ARG A 9 -5.26 7.49 14.42
CA ARG A 9 -5.50 6.68 13.21
C ARG A 9 -4.50 6.99 12.10
N ALA A 10 -4.19 8.27 11.90
CA ALA A 10 -3.20 8.70 10.91
C ALA A 10 -1.80 8.15 11.22
N GLN A 11 -1.39 8.20 12.49
CA GLN A 11 -0.11 7.64 12.95
C GLN A 11 -0.05 6.12 12.72
N VAL A 12 -1.12 5.40 13.07
CA VAL A 12 -1.21 3.95 12.87
C VAL A 12 -1.12 3.60 11.38
N ALA A 13 -1.81 4.35 10.52
CA ALA A 13 -1.77 4.12 9.07
C ALA A 13 -0.37 4.33 8.50
N LEU A 14 0.33 5.39 8.90
CA LEU A 14 1.69 5.67 8.44
C LEU A 14 2.70 4.65 8.93
N GLU A 15 2.59 4.20 10.18
CA GLU A 15 3.43 3.14 10.73
C GLU A 15 3.18 1.80 10.00
N ALA A 16 1.92 1.49 9.69
CA ALA A 16 1.59 0.30 8.91
C ALA A 16 2.15 0.37 7.49
N PHE A 17 2.07 1.55 6.84
CA PHE A 17 2.69 1.78 5.53
C PHE A 17 4.21 1.61 5.59
N ARG A 18 4.89 2.14 6.62
CA ARG A 18 6.35 2.00 6.77
C ARG A 18 6.76 0.53 6.82
N ARG A 19 6.07 -0.28 7.62
CA ARG A 19 6.31 -1.73 7.72
C ARG A 19 6.04 -2.45 6.41
N LEU A 20 4.98 -2.07 5.68
CA LEU A 20 4.68 -2.60 4.36
C LEU A 20 5.79 -2.25 3.36
N ALA A 21 6.28 -1.01 3.38
CA ALA A 21 7.35 -0.57 2.49
C ALA A 21 8.66 -1.32 2.76
N GLU A 22 9.01 -1.56 4.02
CA GLU A 22 10.15 -2.40 4.42
C GLU A 22 9.99 -3.84 3.93
N ARG A 23 8.82 -4.45 4.18
CA ARG A 23 8.51 -5.84 3.77
C ARG A 23 8.63 -6.01 2.26
N TRP A 24 8.00 -5.12 1.50
CA TRP A 24 8.03 -5.16 0.04
C TRP A 24 9.33 -4.63 -0.55
N LYS A 25 10.28 -4.17 0.27
CA LYS A 25 11.56 -3.57 -0.15
C LYS A 25 11.34 -2.44 -1.15
N LEU A 26 10.37 -1.57 -0.86
CA LEU A 26 10.06 -0.40 -1.67
C LEU A 26 11.15 0.65 -1.50
N ARG A 27 11.68 1.14 -2.62
CA ARG A 27 12.61 2.27 -2.59
C ARG A 27 11.85 3.54 -2.23
N ILE A 28 12.56 4.59 -1.85
CA ILE A 28 11.91 5.84 -1.46
C ILE A 28 11.13 6.45 -2.63
N GLU A 29 11.61 6.30 -3.86
CA GLU A 29 10.95 6.77 -5.08
C GLU A 29 9.63 6.03 -5.31
N ASP A 30 9.60 4.72 -5.02
CA ASP A 30 8.38 3.92 -5.12
C ASP A 30 7.35 4.40 -4.08
N GLN A 31 7.79 4.73 -2.87
CA GLN A 31 6.93 5.27 -1.82
C GLN A 31 6.36 6.65 -2.16
N GLU A 32 7.15 7.52 -2.81
CA GLU A 32 6.68 8.83 -3.29
C GLU A 32 5.51 8.69 -4.26
N VAL A 33 5.64 7.76 -5.21
CA VAL A 33 4.62 7.47 -6.21
C VAL A 33 3.36 6.88 -5.56
N LEU A 34 3.52 5.85 -4.72
CA LEU A 34 2.38 5.15 -4.14
C LEU A 34 1.55 6.05 -3.22
N LEU A 35 2.19 6.93 -2.45
CA LEU A 35 1.52 7.88 -1.56
C LEU A 35 1.25 9.25 -2.18
N ALA A 36 1.64 9.47 -3.44
CA ALA A 36 1.62 10.80 -4.08
C ALA A 36 2.16 11.90 -3.15
N THR A 37 3.28 11.62 -2.49
CA THR A 37 3.82 12.43 -1.39
C THR A 37 5.31 12.63 -1.58
N PRO A 38 5.84 13.87 -1.54
CA PRO A 38 7.27 14.11 -1.71
C PRO A 38 8.11 13.42 -0.64
N ARG A 39 9.30 12.97 -1.01
CA ARG A 39 10.28 12.31 -0.13
C ARG A 39 10.56 13.11 1.14
N ARG A 40 10.65 14.44 1.03
CA ARG A 40 10.84 15.32 2.19
C ARG A 40 9.72 15.16 3.24
N THR A 41 8.49 15.05 2.78
CA THR A 41 7.32 14.86 3.67
C THR A 41 7.32 13.45 4.27
N LEU A 42 7.69 12.43 3.48
CA LEU A 42 7.84 11.06 3.98
C LEU A 42 8.89 10.98 5.09
N TYR A 43 10.07 11.60 4.90
CA TYR A 43 11.09 11.68 5.95
C TYR A 43 10.61 12.44 7.18
N HIS A 44 9.96 13.59 7.00
CA HIS A 44 9.40 14.34 8.12
C HIS A 44 8.38 13.51 8.92
N TRP A 45 7.52 12.73 8.26
CA TRP A 45 6.59 11.84 8.94
C TRP A 45 7.29 10.69 9.68
N ALA A 46 8.39 10.16 9.15
CA ALA A 46 9.18 9.13 9.81
C ALA A 46 9.93 9.67 11.04
N GLU A 47 10.48 10.88 10.96
CA GLU A 47 11.20 11.54 12.06
C GLU A 47 10.27 12.05 13.17
N ARG A 48 9.07 12.53 12.79
CA ARG A 48 8.11 13.19 13.70
C ARG A 48 6.68 12.66 13.51
N PRO A 49 6.42 11.37 13.79
CA PRO A 49 5.13 10.73 13.53
C PRO A 49 3.96 11.43 14.25
N GLU A 50 4.19 12.01 15.43
CA GLU A 50 3.19 12.76 16.19
C GLU A 50 2.67 14.01 15.46
N SER A 51 3.50 14.59 14.60
CA SER A 51 3.20 15.77 13.81
C SER A 51 2.62 15.44 12.43
N ALA A 52 2.66 14.16 12.01
CA ALA A 52 2.20 13.75 10.70
C ALA A 52 0.69 13.95 10.52
N ARG A 53 0.30 14.58 9.42
CA ARG A 53 -1.10 14.87 9.06
C ARG A 53 -1.36 14.49 7.59
N PRO A 54 -1.33 13.19 7.25
CA PRO A 54 -1.74 12.75 5.92
C PRO A 54 -3.19 13.15 5.67
N ASP A 55 -3.47 13.63 4.46
CA ASP A 55 -4.83 13.92 4.03
C ASP A 55 -5.61 12.63 3.71
N ARG A 56 -6.87 12.79 3.29
CA ARG A 56 -7.75 11.67 2.96
C ARG A 56 -7.21 10.79 1.82
N ASP A 57 -6.63 11.40 0.79
CA ASP A 57 -6.09 10.68 -0.37
C ASP A 57 -4.90 9.80 0.05
N LYS A 58 -4.02 10.30 0.92
CA LYS A 58 -2.91 9.49 1.45
C LYS A 58 -3.40 8.33 2.33
N LEU A 59 -4.42 8.56 3.16
CA LEU A 59 -5.02 7.48 3.96
C LEU A 59 -5.73 6.43 3.09
N GLU A 60 -6.38 6.86 2.00
CA GLU A 60 -7.02 5.96 1.02
C GLU A 60 -6.00 5.09 0.29
N ARG A 61 -4.89 5.68 -0.18
CA ARG A 61 -3.76 4.96 -0.80
C ARG A 61 -3.18 3.91 0.15
N ILE A 62 -2.93 4.28 1.42
CA ILE A 62 -2.47 3.34 2.46
C ILE A 62 -3.49 2.21 2.65
N SER A 63 -4.78 2.53 2.69
CA SER A 63 -5.83 1.52 2.83
C SER A 63 -5.83 0.52 1.68
N TYR A 64 -5.63 0.95 0.43
CA TYR A 64 -5.51 0.03 -0.71
C TYR A 64 -4.29 -0.88 -0.58
N LEU A 65 -3.12 -0.32 -0.25
CA LEU A 65 -1.88 -1.08 -0.10
C LEU A 65 -1.98 -2.14 1.00
N LEU A 66 -2.50 -1.77 2.17
CA LEU A 66 -2.73 -2.72 3.28
C LEU A 66 -3.77 -3.78 2.91
N GLY A 67 -4.79 -3.41 2.13
CA GLY A 67 -5.76 -4.34 1.58
C GLY A 67 -5.15 -5.37 0.64
N ILE A 68 -4.26 -4.94 -0.25
CA ILE A 68 -3.51 -5.82 -1.15
C ILE A 68 -2.63 -6.78 -0.35
N LEU A 69 -1.91 -6.28 0.67
CA LEU A 69 -1.10 -7.09 1.57
C LEU A 69 -1.93 -8.18 2.26
N GLY A 70 -3.05 -7.81 2.88
CA GLY A 70 -3.93 -8.74 3.58
C GLY A 70 -4.59 -9.75 2.63
N GLY A 71 -5.05 -9.30 1.46
CA GLY A 71 -5.66 -10.15 0.45
C GLY A 71 -4.68 -11.17 -0.13
N LEU A 72 -3.43 -10.77 -0.41
CA LEU A 72 -2.41 -11.70 -0.89
C LEU A 72 -2.03 -12.73 0.20
N ALA A 73 -1.94 -12.31 1.46
CA ALA A 73 -1.72 -13.24 2.56
C ALA A 73 -2.85 -14.28 2.66
N ALA A 74 -4.11 -13.87 2.47
CA ALA A 74 -5.26 -14.78 2.45
C ALA A 74 -5.22 -15.75 1.26
N VAL A 75 -4.81 -15.29 0.07
CA VAL A 75 -4.73 -16.12 -1.15
C VAL A 75 -3.61 -17.15 -1.05
N TYR A 76 -2.42 -16.76 -0.58
CA TYR A 76 -1.23 -17.61 -0.66
C TYR A 76 -0.94 -18.41 0.61
N GLY A 77 -1.39 -17.95 1.79
CA GLY A 77 -1.02 -18.54 3.10
C GLY A 77 0.47 -18.45 3.43
N ASP A 78 1.30 -17.95 2.51
CA ASP A 78 2.74 -17.79 2.59
C ASP A 78 3.11 -16.36 2.17
N ASN A 79 3.72 -15.63 3.11
CA ASN A 79 4.13 -14.25 2.91
C ASN A 79 5.19 -14.08 1.81
N VAL A 80 6.08 -15.06 1.61
CA VAL A 80 7.13 -14.97 0.59
C VAL A 80 6.51 -15.05 -0.81
N ARG A 81 5.62 -16.03 -1.03
CA ARG A 81 4.90 -16.18 -2.29
C ARG A 81 3.99 -14.99 -2.58
N ALA A 82 3.31 -14.48 -1.55
CA ALA A 82 2.49 -13.28 -1.64
C ALA A 82 3.31 -12.07 -2.12
N ASP A 83 4.49 -11.86 -1.54
CA ASP A 83 5.34 -10.72 -1.87
C ASP A 83 6.00 -10.88 -3.26
N GLU A 84 6.37 -12.11 -3.65
CA GLU A 84 6.90 -12.41 -4.99
C GLU A 84 5.87 -12.15 -6.09
N TRP A 85 4.59 -12.44 -5.85
CA TRP A 85 3.52 -12.22 -6.84
C TRP A 85 3.46 -10.77 -7.33
N LEU A 86 3.74 -9.80 -6.45
CA LEU A 86 3.76 -8.37 -6.80
C LEU A 86 4.77 -8.02 -7.89
N ARG A 87 5.81 -8.85 -8.07
CA ARG A 87 6.94 -8.60 -8.97
C ARG A 87 6.92 -9.51 -10.20
N ARG A 88 5.98 -10.44 -10.29
CA ARG A 88 5.86 -11.35 -11.43
C ARG A 88 4.95 -10.75 -12.49
N PRO A 89 5.28 -10.89 -13.79
CA PRO A 89 4.37 -10.59 -14.89
C PRO A 89 3.00 -11.21 -14.67
N ASN A 90 1.95 -10.46 -14.99
CA ASN A 90 0.57 -10.92 -14.81
C ASN A 90 -0.30 -10.47 -15.99
N ASP A 91 -0.94 -11.44 -16.65
CA ASP A 91 -1.74 -11.23 -17.85
C ASP A 91 -2.94 -10.30 -17.61
N ALA A 92 -3.49 -10.28 -16.40
CA ALA A 92 -4.58 -9.37 -16.04
C ALA A 92 -4.15 -7.90 -16.02
N PHE A 93 -2.84 -7.64 -15.99
CA PHE A 93 -2.24 -6.31 -16.09
C PHE A 93 -1.45 -6.16 -17.38
N GLY A 94 -1.81 -6.89 -18.44
CA GLY A 94 -1.18 -6.78 -19.76
C GLY A 94 0.28 -7.27 -19.78
N GLY A 95 0.61 -8.24 -18.94
CA GLY A 95 1.97 -8.77 -18.80
C GLY A 95 2.87 -7.94 -17.88
N GLN A 96 2.40 -6.81 -17.36
CA GLN A 96 3.13 -6.02 -16.37
C GLN A 96 3.04 -6.67 -14.98
N ALA A 97 4.04 -6.41 -14.14
CA ALA A 97 3.95 -6.81 -12.75
C ALA A 97 2.90 -5.96 -12.00
N PRO A 98 2.15 -6.50 -11.03
CA PRO A 98 1.17 -5.73 -10.26
C PRO A 98 1.79 -4.48 -9.59
N LEU A 99 3.03 -4.56 -9.11
CA LEU A 99 3.75 -3.42 -8.56
C LEU A 99 4.01 -2.32 -9.60
N GLU A 100 4.35 -2.69 -10.84
CA GLU A 100 4.54 -1.71 -11.93
C GLU A 100 3.24 -0.97 -12.26
N ARG A 101 2.10 -1.68 -12.18
CA ARG A 101 0.79 -1.06 -12.32
C ARG A 101 0.52 -0.07 -11.19
N MET A 102 0.77 -0.45 -9.94
CA MET A 102 0.61 0.46 -8.79
C MET A 102 1.50 1.70 -8.89
N LEU A 103 2.68 1.56 -9.49
CA LEU A 103 3.66 2.64 -9.69
C LEU A 103 3.34 3.55 -10.89
N GLN A 104 2.18 3.42 -11.53
CA GLN A 104 1.67 4.44 -12.45
C GLN A 104 1.16 5.70 -11.70
N GLY A 105 1.00 5.62 -10.38
CA GLY A 105 0.79 6.76 -9.47
C GLY A 105 -0.66 7.19 -9.25
N ASN A 106 -1.61 6.71 -10.06
CA ASN A 106 -3.02 7.02 -9.84
C ASN A 106 -3.60 6.12 -8.74
N VAL A 107 -4.46 6.68 -7.89
CA VAL A 107 -5.17 5.88 -6.86
C VAL A 107 -6.01 4.77 -7.48
N GLY A 108 -6.53 4.98 -8.70
CA GLY A 108 -7.26 3.97 -9.47
C GLY A 108 -6.41 2.74 -9.83
N ASP A 109 -5.09 2.88 -9.93
CA ASP A 109 -4.20 1.76 -10.18
C ASP A 109 -4.06 0.86 -8.95
N LEU A 110 -4.02 1.46 -7.75
CA LEU A 110 -4.08 0.73 -6.49
C LEU A 110 -5.43 0.02 -6.33
N ALA A 111 -6.53 0.72 -6.66
CA ALA A 111 -7.88 0.17 -6.59
C ALA A 111 -8.06 -1.02 -7.55
N ALA A 112 -7.52 -0.94 -8.77
CA ALA A 112 -7.58 -2.02 -9.75
C ALA A 112 -6.85 -3.28 -9.27
N VAL A 113 -5.63 -3.13 -8.72
CA VAL A 113 -4.87 -4.25 -8.16
C VAL A 113 -5.57 -4.83 -6.94
N ARG A 114 -6.11 -3.98 -6.05
CA ARG A 114 -6.90 -4.43 -4.90
C ARG A 114 -8.12 -5.26 -5.33
N ALA A 115 -8.91 -4.73 -6.26
CA ALA A 115 -10.09 -5.42 -6.77
C ALA A 115 -9.74 -6.74 -7.46
N TYR A 116 -8.57 -6.83 -8.10
CA TYR A 116 -8.07 -8.10 -8.62
C TYR A 116 -7.81 -9.10 -7.48
N VAL A 117 -7.04 -8.72 -6.46
CA VAL A 117 -6.71 -9.59 -5.33
C VAL A 117 -7.95 -10.07 -4.58
N ASP A 118 -8.92 -9.18 -4.33
CA ASP A 118 -10.16 -9.51 -3.63
C ASP A 118 -10.96 -10.62 -4.35
N ARG A 119 -10.91 -10.67 -5.70
CA ARG A 119 -11.58 -11.74 -6.46
C ARG A 119 -11.01 -13.13 -6.18
N PHE A 120 -9.77 -13.25 -5.72
CA PHE A 120 -9.18 -14.54 -5.36
C PHE A 120 -9.29 -14.80 -3.87
N ALA A 121 -9.21 -13.76 -3.04
CA ALA A 121 -9.33 -13.88 -1.60
C ALA A 121 -10.73 -14.33 -1.15
N HIS A 122 -11.78 -14.00 -1.91
CA HIS A 122 -13.16 -14.42 -1.63
C HIS A 122 -13.55 -15.79 -2.19
N VAL A 123 -12.72 -16.41 -3.03
CA VAL A 123 -13.03 -17.70 -3.68
C VAL A 123 -12.36 -18.88 -2.96
N GLY A 124 -11.59 -18.60 -1.90
CA GLY A 124 -10.95 -19.62 -1.07
C GLY A 124 -11.55 -19.72 0.33
N TRP A 125 -12.80 -20.19 0.43
CA TRP A 125 -13.37 -20.92 1.58
C TRP A 125 -14.44 -21.90 1.10
#